data_AF-A0A0F2Q342-F1
#
_entry.id   AF-A0A0F2Q342-F1
#
_cell.length_a   1.000
_cell.length_b   1.000
_cell.length_c   1.000
_cell.angle_alpha   90.00
_cell.angle_beta   90.00
_cell.angle_gamma   90.00
#
_symmetry.space_group_name_H-M   'P 1'
#
loop_
_entity.id
_entity.type
_entity.pdbx_description
1 polymer ?
#
loop_
_entity_poly.entity_id
_entity_poly.type
_entity_poly.pdbx_seq_one_letter_code
_entity_poly.pdbx_strand_id
1 'polypeptide(L)'
;MRDNINWIEKKFSYKALDKEPWIKGMKKRPLKSGDHIVVVGGGIAGSAFVRRLLFLCAKEKKAVKITLVNSTSCNYCGGLITDLALNTFKNVYELDVPEGVVLTRIKGFSYVNSRGSFDIRINIPLIGMLRTSRFGVLGFDESLKKRILEGLPSEIAEYLTVIEPTIVTHITPQEPGNKPWKITLSRRIEGEKIELTADFMVLAGGLKMVETTLLKEFAEFTGYQAPPLMPASVTEIDTSKAKVNITNDKLYVLDNIITGAVIGLVSKGENWLTLTSLGKELNKEDLDYLFSHPEVKKHLDLPYISKYLRCGIVCRARVYTGPAKNFYGDNWAAIGDLNGYGRVLKDGYQASLLSAKLVADNIVYTGTDKQSLHRNYFLHVDRLRLDNKIGMLLFSANNKLSQSKIFNRYFVKSAQIEIGKNKYGGSVHSAIRALMTGELPYKWIAFLNLLCNNYCKSNKR
;
A
#
# COMPACT_ATOMS: atom_id res chain seq x y z
N MET A 1 1.77 -19.82 -27.73
CA MET A 1 1.07 -18.83 -26.87
C MET A 1 1.47 -18.97 -25.40
N ARG A 2 1.52 -20.20 -24.84
CA ARG A 2 2.05 -20.46 -23.48
C ARG A 2 3.44 -19.88 -23.26
N ASP A 3 4.35 -20.11 -24.20
CA ASP A 3 5.73 -19.61 -24.09
C ASP A 3 5.79 -18.08 -24.06
N ASN A 4 4.87 -17.42 -24.79
CA ASN A 4 4.76 -15.96 -24.79
C ASN A 4 4.25 -15.43 -23.45
N ILE A 5 3.28 -16.08 -22.80
CA ILE A 5 2.74 -15.65 -21.49
C ILE A 5 3.80 -15.79 -20.40
N ASN A 6 4.43 -16.97 -20.31
CA ASN A 6 5.50 -17.21 -19.33
C ASN A 6 6.69 -16.27 -19.55
N TRP A 7 7.03 -15.99 -20.81
CA TRP A 7 8.07 -15.03 -21.15
C TRP A 7 7.70 -13.61 -20.73
N ILE A 8 6.45 -13.17 -20.92
CA ILE A 8 5.98 -11.85 -20.45
C ILE A 8 6.06 -11.75 -18.93
N GLU A 9 5.51 -12.75 -18.22
CA GLU A 9 5.52 -12.82 -16.75
C GLU A 9 6.95 -12.74 -16.20
N LYS A 10 7.89 -13.50 -16.79
CA LYS A 10 9.29 -13.52 -16.34
C LYS A 10 10.09 -12.26 -16.74
N LYS A 11 9.87 -11.71 -17.93
CA LYS A 11 10.70 -10.62 -18.47
C LYS A 11 10.30 -9.26 -17.92
N PHE A 12 9.00 -9.05 -17.69
CA PHE A 12 8.46 -7.75 -17.33
C PHE A 12 7.98 -7.67 -15.88
N SER A 13 8.25 -8.70 -15.07
CA SER A 13 7.99 -8.64 -13.64
C SER A 13 8.80 -7.55 -12.97
N TYR A 14 8.18 -6.85 -12.02
CA TYR A 14 8.90 -5.96 -11.13
C TYR A 14 9.94 -6.73 -10.30
N LYS A 15 11.06 -6.07 -10.03
CA LYS A 15 12.12 -6.59 -9.17
C LYS A 15 12.14 -5.80 -7.87
N ALA A 16 12.52 -6.49 -6.78
CA ALA A 16 12.72 -5.85 -5.48
C ALA A 16 13.78 -4.76 -5.58
N LEU A 17 13.69 -3.78 -4.68
CA LEU A 17 14.69 -2.72 -4.63
C LEU A 17 16.02 -3.28 -4.14
N ASP A 18 17.11 -2.72 -4.65
CA ASP A 18 18.47 -2.98 -4.19
C ASP A 18 18.89 -2.00 -3.09
N LYS A 19 19.96 -2.34 -2.35
CA LYS A 19 20.53 -1.45 -1.31
C LYS A 19 21.18 -0.20 -1.91
N GLU A 20 21.62 -0.28 -3.15
CA GLU A 20 22.45 0.76 -3.76
C GLU A 20 21.65 2.04 -4.00
N PRO A 21 22.22 3.21 -3.72
CA PRO A 21 21.50 4.46 -3.87
C PRO A 21 21.43 4.87 -5.34
N TRP A 22 20.24 5.26 -5.81
CA TRP A 22 20.03 5.72 -7.20
C TRP A 22 20.24 7.22 -7.31
N ILE A 23 21.50 7.64 -7.35
CA ILE A 23 21.89 9.05 -7.27
C ILE A 23 22.36 9.58 -8.63
N LYS A 24 21.86 10.77 -8.99
CA LYS A 24 22.31 11.56 -10.14
C LYS A 24 22.60 13.01 -9.73
N GLY A 25 23.67 13.55 -10.30
CA GLY A 25 24.07 14.95 -10.14
C GLY A 25 25.10 15.18 -9.03
N MET A 26 25.58 16.42 -8.95
CA MET A 26 26.57 16.84 -7.94
C MET A 26 25.90 17.16 -6.60
N LYS A 27 26.66 16.99 -5.50
CA LYS A 27 26.30 17.43 -4.15
C LYS A 27 26.05 18.94 -4.15
N LYS A 28 24.85 19.37 -3.77
CA LYS A 28 24.51 20.79 -3.63
C LYS A 28 24.39 21.20 -2.17
N ARG A 29 23.58 20.47 -1.39
CA ARG A 29 23.34 20.72 0.04
C ARG A 29 23.04 19.42 0.78
N PRO A 30 23.96 18.43 0.76
CA PRO A 30 23.73 17.18 1.47
C PRO A 30 23.59 17.44 2.97
N LEU A 31 22.87 16.55 3.64
CA LEU A 31 22.70 16.53 5.08
C LEU A 31 24.06 16.59 5.79
N LYS A 32 24.16 17.40 6.84
CA LYS A 32 25.37 17.63 7.63
C LYS A 32 25.23 17.06 9.04
N SER A 33 26.35 16.79 9.70
CA SER A 33 26.33 16.48 11.13
C SER A 33 25.76 17.67 11.90
N GLY A 34 24.90 17.39 12.88
CA GLY A 34 24.16 18.38 13.66
C GLY A 34 22.75 18.69 13.12
N ASP A 35 22.46 18.37 11.85
CA ASP A 35 21.12 18.60 11.28
C ASP A 35 20.05 17.81 12.06
N HIS A 36 18.89 18.43 12.26
CA HIS A 36 17.72 17.83 12.91
C HIS A 36 16.64 17.50 11.87
N ILE A 37 16.31 16.21 11.76
CA ILE A 37 15.28 15.69 10.88
C ILE A 37 14.03 15.36 11.71
N VAL A 38 12.87 15.87 11.30
CA VAL A 38 11.59 15.53 11.93
C VAL A 38 10.71 14.76 10.95
N VAL A 39 10.23 13.60 11.37
CA VAL A 39 9.37 12.71 10.57
C VAL A 39 7.98 12.68 11.21
N VAL A 40 6.98 13.15 10.47
CA VAL A 40 5.59 13.21 10.93
C VAL A 40 4.83 12.00 10.40
N GLY A 41 4.61 11.02 11.26
CA GLY A 41 3.90 9.77 10.98
C GLY A 41 4.81 8.55 11.07
N GLY A 42 4.53 7.67 12.02
CA GLY A 42 5.26 6.43 12.30
C GLY A 42 4.66 5.18 11.66
N GLY A 43 3.97 5.32 10.52
CA GLY A 43 3.58 4.19 9.69
C GLY A 43 4.77 3.54 8.97
N ILE A 44 4.49 2.68 7.99
CA ILE A 44 5.54 1.97 7.22
C ILE A 44 6.52 2.94 6.57
N ALA A 45 6.02 3.98 5.86
CA ALA A 45 6.87 4.91 5.14
C ALA A 45 7.80 5.70 6.07
N GLY A 46 7.26 6.30 7.14
CA GLY A 46 8.04 7.10 8.08
C GLY A 46 9.07 6.28 8.85
N SER A 47 8.66 5.10 9.35
CA SER A 47 9.59 4.20 10.05
C SER A 47 10.70 3.72 9.11
N ALA A 48 10.33 3.29 7.88
CA ALA A 48 11.31 2.84 6.88
C ALA A 48 12.30 3.95 6.54
N PHE A 49 11.82 5.19 6.37
CA PHE A 49 12.68 6.35 6.13
C PHE A 49 13.69 6.55 7.26
N VAL A 50 13.22 6.55 8.52
CA VAL A 50 14.08 6.69 9.71
C VAL A 50 15.18 5.63 9.71
N ARG A 51 14.81 4.35 9.57
CA ARG A 51 15.77 3.26 9.57
C ARG A 51 16.80 3.41 8.46
N ARG A 52 16.36 3.65 7.22
CA ARG A 52 17.27 3.83 6.08
C ARG A 52 18.21 5.01 6.32
N LEU A 53 17.69 6.13 6.80
CA LEU A 53 18.49 7.32 7.07
C LEU A 53 19.56 7.05 8.13
N LEU A 54 19.23 6.37 9.22
CA LEU A 54 20.18 6.02 10.28
C LEU A 54 21.34 5.16 9.74
N PHE A 55 21.05 4.11 8.97
CA PHE A 55 22.10 3.26 8.38
C PHE A 55 23.00 4.03 7.41
N LEU A 56 22.41 4.91 6.59
CA LEU A 56 23.19 5.74 5.67
C LEU A 56 24.07 6.75 6.43
N CYS A 57 23.53 7.41 7.44
CA CYS A 57 24.28 8.36 8.25
C CYS A 57 25.43 7.67 9.01
N ALA A 58 25.21 6.47 9.55
CA ALA A 58 26.27 5.68 10.17
C ALA A 58 27.37 5.31 9.17
N LYS A 59 26.99 4.82 7.98
CA LYS A 59 27.92 4.51 6.89
C LYS A 59 28.76 5.72 6.48
N GLU A 60 28.15 6.90 6.40
CA GLU A 60 28.79 8.15 6.02
C GLU A 60 29.39 8.94 7.20
N LYS A 61 29.39 8.37 8.42
CA LYS A 61 29.87 8.99 9.66
C LYS A 61 29.26 10.38 9.93
N LYS A 62 27.95 10.51 9.72
CA LYS A 62 27.16 11.73 9.96
C LYS A 62 26.35 11.59 11.25
N ALA A 63 26.64 12.44 12.23
CA ALA A 63 25.89 12.51 13.48
C ALA A 63 24.68 13.43 13.31
N VAL A 64 23.49 12.89 13.05
CA VAL A 64 22.27 13.67 12.80
C VAL A 64 21.22 13.38 13.85
N LYS A 65 20.42 14.37 14.24
CA LYS A 65 19.30 14.14 15.16
C LYS A 65 18.07 13.78 14.37
N ILE A 66 17.38 12.69 14.73
CA ILE A 66 16.13 12.28 14.08
C ILE A 66 15.03 12.22 15.13
N THR A 67 13.89 12.87 14.87
CA THR A 67 12.70 12.76 15.71
C THR A 67 11.53 12.20 14.92
N LEU A 68 11.07 11.01 15.30
CA LEU A 68 9.86 10.40 14.76
C LEU A 68 8.67 10.75 15.64
N VAL A 69 7.72 11.48 15.07
CA VAL A 69 6.49 11.91 15.74
C VAL A 69 5.35 11.05 15.24
N ASN A 70 4.66 10.34 16.14
CA ASN A 70 3.55 9.48 15.74
C ASN A 70 2.28 9.67 16.58
N SER A 71 1.16 9.65 15.87
CA SER A 71 -0.15 9.47 16.48
C SER A 71 -0.53 8.00 16.49
N THR A 72 -1.11 7.53 17.58
CA THR A 72 -1.70 6.19 17.64
C THR A 72 -3.01 6.21 16.85
N SER A 73 -3.00 5.66 15.63
CA SER A 73 -4.21 5.54 14.81
C SER A 73 -4.24 4.20 14.06
N CYS A 74 -5.45 3.72 13.77
CA CYS A 74 -5.62 2.54 12.94
C CYS A 74 -5.29 2.88 11.47
N ASN A 75 -4.34 2.17 10.87
CA ASN A 75 -4.05 2.23 9.43
C ASN A 75 -5.18 1.52 8.65
N TYR A 76 -5.38 1.73 7.34
CA TYR A 76 -6.47 1.11 6.55
C TYR A 76 -5.91 0.35 5.31
N CYS A 77 -5.54 -0.92 5.47
CA CYS A 77 -4.86 -1.76 4.46
C CYS A 77 -5.28 -3.26 4.57
N GLY A 78 -5.57 -3.98 3.50
CA GLY A 78 -6.00 -5.39 3.56
C GLY A 78 -5.06 -6.40 4.27
N GLY A 79 -3.84 -6.00 4.65
CA GLY A 79 -2.89 -6.85 5.39
C GLY A 79 -2.35 -7.99 4.53
N LEU A 80 -2.10 -7.70 3.26
CA LEU A 80 -1.58 -8.62 2.27
C LEU A 80 -0.21 -8.12 1.81
N ILE A 81 0.83 -8.93 1.97
CA ILE A 81 2.19 -8.57 1.54
C ILE A 81 2.58 -9.42 0.33
N THR A 82 3.10 -8.73 -0.67
CA THR A 82 3.66 -9.33 -1.89
C THR A 82 5.09 -9.78 -1.68
N ASP A 83 5.53 -10.75 -2.47
CA ASP A 83 6.94 -11.16 -2.50
C ASP A 83 7.88 -9.99 -2.81
N LEU A 84 7.43 -9.04 -3.65
CA LEU A 84 8.18 -7.84 -3.97
C LEU A 84 8.46 -6.97 -2.73
N ALA A 85 7.44 -6.76 -1.90
CA ALA A 85 7.58 -6.00 -0.66
C ALA A 85 8.42 -6.75 0.37
N LEU A 86 8.24 -8.08 0.51
CA LEU A 86 9.07 -8.92 1.40
C LEU A 86 10.54 -8.83 1.05
N ASN A 87 10.88 -9.03 -0.22
CA ASN A 87 12.25 -8.94 -0.69
C ASN A 87 12.80 -7.51 -0.55
N THR A 88 11.97 -6.48 -0.68
CA THR A 88 12.41 -5.10 -0.46
C THR A 88 12.68 -4.80 1.02
N PHE A 89 11.85 -5.30 1.95
CA PHE A 89 12.14 -5.22 3.39
C PHE A 89 13.49 -5.86 3.71
N LYS A 90 13.72 -7.08 3.22
CA LYS A 90 14.97 -7.81 3.44
C LYS A 90 16.16 -7.09 2.81
N ASN A 91 16.06 -6.78 1.52
CA ASN A 91 17.17 -6.26 0.75
C ASN A 91 17.53 -4.84 1.17
N VAL A 92 16.58 -3.91 1.29
CA VAL A 92 16.89 -2.49 1.53
C VAL A 92 16.99 -2.16 3.01
N TYR A 93 16.14 -2.77 3.82
CA TYR A 93 15.97 -2.42 5.22
C TYR A 93 16.57 -3.44 6.17
N GLU A 94 17.11 -4.56 5.68
CA GLU A 94 17.68 -5.63 6.51
C GLU A 94 16.66 -6.12 7.56
N LEU A 95 15.44 -6.36 7.08
CA LEU A 95 14.33 -6.81 7.91
C LEU A 95 13.57 -7.94 7.24
N ASP A 96 13.52 -9.08 7.92
CA ASP A 96 12.61 -10.15 7.56
C ASP A 96 11.21 -9.88 8.13
N VAL A 97 10.19 -10.60 7.64
CA VAL A 97 8.86 -10.63 8.27
C VAL A 97 8.82 -11.82 9.24
N PRO A 98 8.48 -11.64 10.53
CA PRO A 98 8.51 -12.73 11.50
C PRO A 98 7.40 -13.71 11.19
N GLU A 99 7.68 -15.00 11.28
CA GLU A 99 6.65 -16.03 11.10
C GLU A 99 5.50 -15.88 12.11
N GLY A 100 5.76 -15.37 13.31
CA GLY A 100 4.73 -15.15 14.33
C GLY A 100 3.63 -14.13 13.97
N VAL A 101 3.80 -13.31 12.93
CA VAL A 101 2.74 -12.41 12.43
C VAL A 101 2.13 -12.89 11.11
N VAL A 102 2.65 -13.98 10.54
CA VAL A 102 2.13 -14.63 9.34
C VAL A 102 0.95 -15.52 9.75
N LEU A 103 -0.26 -15.12 9.40
CA LEU A 103 -1.47 -15.88 9.76
C LEU A 103 -1.91 -16.83 8.66
N THR A 104 -1.60 -16.49 7.40
CA THR A 104 -1.96 -17.31 6.25
C THR A 104 -0.97 -17.09 5.13
N ARG A 105 -0.67 -18.16 4.39
CA ARG A 105 0.03 -18.09 3.12
C ARG A 105 -0.98 -18.33 2.01
N ILE A 106 -1.31 -17.27 1.30
CA ILE A 106 -2.28 -17.29 0.20
C ILE A 106 -1.61 -17.94 -0.99
N LYS A 107 -2.14 -19.07 -1.48
CA LYS A 107 -1.60 -19.87 -2.60
C LYS A 107 -2.38 -19.68 -3.89
N GLY A 108 -3.46 -18.92 -3.85
CA GLY A 108 -4.27 -18.61 -5.00
C GLY A 108 -5.35 -17.58 -4.72
N PHE A 109 -6.12 -17.29 -5.76
CA PHE A 109 -7.26 -16.40 -5.73
C PHE A 109 -8.50 -17.12 -6.20
N SER A 110 -9.65 -16.71 -5.71
CA SER A 110 -10.94 -17.03 -6.32
C SER A 110 -11.58 -15.73 -6.79
N TYR A 111 -11.74 -15.59 -8.11
CA TYR A 111 -12.51 -14.49 -8.67
C TYR A 111 -13.99 -14.89 -8.70
N VAL A 112 -14.86 -14.03 -8.20
CA VAL A 112 -16.30 -14.28 -8.09
C VAL A 112 -17.06 -13.08 -8.65
N ASN A 113 -18.06 -13.33 -9.49
CA ASN A 113 -19.02 -12.31 -9.92
C ASN A 113 -20.46 -12.85 -9.84
N SER A 114 -21.44 -12.05 -10.27
CA SER A 114 -22.86 -12.42 -10.20
C SER A 114 -23.28 -13.63 -11.05
N ARG A 115 -22.37 -14.20 -11.84
CA ARG A 115 -22.62 -15.31 -12.77
C ARG A 115 -21.76 -16.55 -12.51
N GLY A 116 -20.84 -16.51 -11.54
CA GLY A 116 -20.03 -17.66 -11.14
C GLY A 116 -18.66 -17.26 -10.63
N SER A 117 -17.78 -18.25 -10.52
CA SER A 117 -16.42 -18.08 -10.05
C SER A 117 -15.41 -18.95 -10.79
N PHE A 118 -14.13 -18.63 -10.64
CA PHE A 118 -13.01 -19.47 -11.05
C PHE A 118 -11.78 -19.19 -10.19
N ASP A 119 -10.90 -20.19 -10.11
CA ASP A 119 -9.70 -20.16 -9.29
C ASP A 119 -8.45 -19.85 -10.09
N ILE A 120 -7.56 -19.06 -9.50
CA ILE A 120 -6.28 -18.67 -10.07
C ILE A 120 -5.20 -19.12 -9.09
N ARG A 121 -4.29 -19.99 -9.53
CA ARG A 121 -3.14 -20.39 -8.71
C ARG A 121 -2.09 -19.30 -8.71
N ILE A 122 -1.19 -19.24 -7.75
CA ILE A 122 0.06 -18.46 -7.83
C ILE A 122 1.26 -19.34 -7.50
N ASN A 123 2.42 -18.99 -8.07
CA ASN A 123 3.66 -19.74 -7.82
C ASN A 123 4.32 -19.31 -6.52
N ILE A 124 4.23 -18.03 -6.18
CA ILE A 124 4.82 -17.47 -4.98
C ILE A 124 3.68 -17.06 -4.05
N PRO A 125 3.54 -17.69 -2.88
CA PRO A 125 2.48 -17.35 -1.94
C PRO A 125 2.56 -15.89 -1.47
N LEU A 126 1.39 -15.27 -1.30
CA LEU A 126 1.30 -13.97 -0.61
C LEU A 126 1.14 -14.21 0.89
N ILE A 127 1.52 -13.23 1.70
CA ILE A 127 1.39 -13.32 3.16
C ILE A 127 0.15 -12.55 3.62
N GLY A 128 -0.78 -13.26 4.25
CA GLY A 128 -1.92 -12.71 4.96
C GLY A 128 -1.62 -12.56 6.45
N MET A 129 -1.86 -11.36 6.98
CA MET A 129 -1.57 -11.00 8.37
C MET A 129 -2.58 -9.99 8.92
N LEU A 130 -2.68 -9.90 10.24
CA LEU A 130 -3.40 -8.81 10.89
C LEU A 130 -2.59 -7.53 10.83
N ARG A 131 -3.26 -6.40 10.62
CA ARG A 131 -2.60 -5.11 10.52
C ARG A 131 -2.19 -4.56 11.88
N THR A 132 -3.11 -4.58 12.83
CA THR A 132 -2.89 -4.06 14.18
C THR A 132 -2.97 -5.17 15.21
N SER A 133 -2.27 -4.97 16.32
CA SER A 133 -2.20 -5.91 17.43
C SER A 133 -3.56 -5.95 18.08
N ARG A 134 -4.24 -7.08 17.86
CA ARG A 134 -5.64 -7.29 18.19
C ARG A 134 -5.81 -8.77 18.48
N PHE A 135 -6.83 -9.10 19.26
CA PHE A 135 -7.18 -10.49 19.57
C PHE A 135 -6.06 -11.26 20.32
N GLY A 136 -5.17 -10.56 21.04
CA GLY A 136 -3.98 -11.18 21.63
C GLY A 136 -2.94 -11.63 20.59
N VAL A 137 -3.16 -11.33 19.31
CA VAL A 137 -2.26 -11.61 18.20
C VAL A 137 -1.52 -10.33 17.83
N LEU A 138 -0.19 -10.44 17.71
CA LEU A 138 0.65 -9.34 17.29
C LEU A 138 0.32 -8.95 15.83
N GLY A 139 -0.03 -7.69 15.63
CA GLY A 139 -0.26 -7.11 14.32
C GLY A 139 1.03 -6.78 13.62
N PHE A 140 0.97 -6.72 12.30
CA PHE A 140 2.11 -6.38 11.48
C PHE A 140 2.59 -4.96 11.68
N ASP A 141 1.71 -3.97 11.80
CA ASP A 141 2.13 -2.56 11.93
C ASP A 141 2.89 -2.36 13.25
N GLU A 142 2.42 -2.90 14.39
CA GLU A 142 3.18 -2.80 15.65
C GLU A 142 4.45 -3.64 15.62
N SER A 143 4.40 -4.87 15.10
CA SER A 143 5.59 -5.71 14.94
C SER A 143 6.64 -5.06 14.06
N LEU A 144 6.21 -4.53 12.91
CA LEU A 144 7.09 -3.94 11.91
C LEU A 144 7.59 -2.59 12.39
N LYS A 145 6.75 -1.72 12.93
CA LYS A 145 7.22 -0.44 13.49
C LYS A 145 8.26 -0.69 14.58
N LYS A 146 7.95 -1.57 15.52
CA LYS A 146 8.88 -1.98 16.58
C LYS A 146 10.19 -2.47 15.96
N ARG A 147 10.17 -3.39 14.98
CA ARG A 147 11.40 -3.97 14.38
C ARG A 147 12.11 -3.10 13.35
N ILE A 148 11.42 -2.17 12.71
CA ILE A 148 12.08 -1.16 11.87
C ILE A 148 12.93 -0.26 12.76
N LEU A 149 12.48 0.01 13.98
CA LEU A 149 13.19 0.82 14.96
C LEU A 149 14.10 -0.03 15.88
N GLU A 150 13.80 -1.30 16.10
CA GLU A 150 14.62 -2.25 16.86
C GLU A 150 15.65 -2.94 15.98
N GLY A 151 16.72 -3.44 16.59
CA GLY A 151 17.87 -3.93 15.84
C GLY A 151 18.66 -2.82 15.14
N LEU A 152 18.45 -1.57 15.51
CA LEU A 152 19.43 -0.51 15.31
C LEU A 152 20.60 -0.80 16.27
N PRO A 153 21.86 -0.87 15.78
CA PRO A 153 23.04 -0.84 16.64
C PRO A 153 22.93 0.28 17.68
N SER A 154 23.38 0.03 18.91
CA SER A 154 23.30 1.00 20.02
C SER A 154 23.89 2.36 19.65
N GLU A 155 24.99 2.34 18.89
CA GLU A 155 25.69 3.52 18.37
C GLU A 155 24.85 4.39 17.42
N ILE A 156 23.84 3.83 16.75
CA ILE A 156 22.97 4.60 15.84
C ILE A 156 21.62 4.91 16.47
N ALA A 157 21.20 4.13 17.47
CA ALA A 157 19.94 4.32 18.17
C ALA A 157 19.92 5.62 18.99
N GLU A 158 21.08 6.09 19.47
CA GLU A 158 21.21 7.36 20.22
C GLU A 158 20.76 8.60 19.43
N TYR A 159 20.81 8.53 18.09
CA TYR A 159 20.40 9.61 17.20
C TYR A 159 18.89 9.71 17.00
N LEU A 160 18.11 8.74 17.50
CA LEU A 160 16.68 8.66 17.30
C LEU A 160 15.91 9.01 18.58
N THR A 161 15.02 9.99 18.49
CA THR A 161 13.97 10.25 19.48
C THR A 161 12.61 9.87 18.89
N VAL A 162 11.81 9.09 19.62
CA VAL A 162 10.43 8.78 19.24
C VAL A 162 9.48 9.50 20.20
N ILE A 163 8.56 10.29 19.66
CA ILE A 163 7.51 10.98 20.44
C ILE A 163 6.16 10.39 20.06
N GLU A 164 5.60 9.59 20.95
CA GLU A 164 4.32 8.90 20.80
C GLU A 164 3.73 8.55 22.17
N PRO A 165 2.40 8.65 22.37
CA PRO A 165 1.40 9.19 21.43
C PRO A 165 1.38 10.71 21.40
N THR A 166 1.46 11.31 20.22
CA THR A 166 1.29 12.76 20.05
C THR A 166 0.71 13.10 18.68
N ILE A 167 0.22 14.33 18.52
CA ILE A 167 -0.22 14.86 17.23
C ILE A 167 0.58 16.12 16.91
N VAL A 168 0.89 16.29 15.63
CA VAL A 168 1.36 17.58 15.10
C VAL A 168 0.14 18.46 14.87
N THR A 169 0.14 19.67 15.40
CA THR A 169 -0.96 20.62 15.25
C THR A 169 -0.63 21.70 14.22
N HIS A 170 0.61 22.18 14.18
CA HIS A 170 1.07 23.19 13.23
C HIS A 170 2.45 22.88 12.68
N ILE A 171 2.68 23.26 11.42
CA ILE A 171 3.99 23.28 10.77
C ILE A 171 4.11 24.64 10.06
N THR A 172 5.13 25.41 10.41
CA THR A 172 5.37 26.73 9.81
C THR A 172 6.84 26.91 9.45
N PRO A 173 7.16 27.65 8.38
CA PRO A 173 8.52 28.10 8.15
C PRO A 173 8.90 29.15 9.20
N GLN A 174 10.14 29.10 9.74
CA GLN A 174 10.59 30.12 10.70
C GLN A 174 10.93 31.46 10.05
N GLU A 175 11.46 31.45 8.82
CA GLU A 175 11.78 32.66 8.06
C GLU A 175 11.44 32.44 6.57
N PRO A 176 11.09 33.51 5.82
CA PRO A 176 10.97 33.42 4.37
C PRO A 176 12.31 33.02 3.73
N GLY A 177 12.37 31.85 3.09
CA GLY A 177 13.34 31.61 2.01
C GLY A 177 14.46 30.58 2.22
N ASN A 178 14.74 30.01 3.40
CA ASN A 178 15.57 28.76 3.54
C ASN A 178 15.93 28.26 4.96
N LYS A 179 15.13 28.48 6.02
CA LYS A 179 15.55 28.13 7.41
C LYS A 179 14.44 27.42 8.20
N PRO A 180 14.76 26.68 9.28
CA PRO A 180 14.18 25.38 9.57
C PRO A 180 12.68 25.41 9.84
N TRP A 181 12.04 24.28 9.63
CA TRP A 181 10.62 24.10 9.90
C TRP A 181 10.38 24.12 11.39
N LYS A 182 9.43 24.95 11.84
CA LYS A 182 8.89 24.89 13.20
C LYS A 182 7.72 23.91 13.21
N ILE A 183 7.78 22.90 14.06
CA ILE A 183 6.74 21.89 14.24
C ILE A 183 6.20 21.99 15.67
N THR A 184 4.90 22.24 15.80
CA THR A 184 4.22 22.28 17.10
C THR A 184 3.48 20.97 17.32
N LEU A 185 3.74 20.34 18.46
CA LEU A 185 3.10 19.11 18.91
C LEU A 185 2.10 19.44 20.02
N SER A 186 1.06 18.62 20.15
CA SER A 186 0.16 18.65 21.30
C SER A 186 0.00 17.25 21.87
N ARG A 187 0.34 17.10 23.16
CA ARG A 187 0.01 15.88 23.92
C ARG A 187 -1.45 15.94 24.34
N ARG A 188 -2.23 14.92 23.96
CA ARG A 188 -3.66 14.82 24.26
C ARG A 188 -3.99 14.86 25.76
N ILE A 189 -3.05 14.48 26.62
CA ILE A 189 -3.30 14.25 28.05
C ILE A 189 -2.88 15.45 28.90
N GLU A 190 -1.96 16.30 28.43
CA GLU A 190 -1.31 17.30 29.29
C GLU A 190 -1.48 18.74 28.78
N GLY A 191 -2.03 18.96 27.58
CA GLY A 191 -2.16 20.30 26.99
C GLY A 191 -0.81 20.98 26.68
N GLU A 192 0.30 20.36 27.06
CA GLU A 192 1.66 20.82 26.82
C GLU A 192 1.94 20.89 25.32
N LYS A 193 2.41 22.06 24.90
CA LYS A 193 2.88 22.30 23.54
C LYS A 193 4.39 22.07 23.51
N ILE A 194 4.82 21.13 22.69
CA ILE A 194 6.24 20.90 22.42
C ILE A 194 6.55 21.53 21.07
N GLU A 195 7.58 22.37 21.00
CA GLU A 195 8.06 22.94 19.75
C GLU A 195 9.36 22.26 19.34
N LEU A 196 9.41 21.83 18.08
CA LEU A 196 10.62 21.29 17.46
C LEU A 196 11.01 22.16 16.27
N THR A 197 12.30 22.24 15.99
CA THR A 197 12.84 22.77 14.74
C THR A 197 13.33 21.62 13.88
N ALA A 198 13.26 21.74 12.55
CA ALA A 198 13.78 20.72 11.64
C ALA A 198 14.49 21.34 10.44
N ASP A 199 15.75 20.98 10.25
CA ASP A 199 16.52 21.26 9.05
C ASP A 199 16.01 20.45 7.85
N PHE A 200 15.38 19.31 8.10
CA PHE A 200 14.61 18.57 7.10
C PHE A 200 13.35 17.96 7.69
N MET A 201 12.20 18.13 7.01
CA MET A 201 10.93 17.56 7.45
C MET A 201 10.40 16.49 6.49
N VAL A 202 9.90 15.39 7.04
CA VAL A 202 9.21 14.35 6.26
C VAL A 202 7.75 14.24 6.68
N LEU A 203 6.83 14.36 5.73
CA LEU A 203 5.41 14.07 5.92
C LEU A 203 5.12 12.62 5.52
N ALA A 204 4.79 11.79 6.50
CA ALA A 204 4.51 10.36 6.36
C ALA A 204 3.22 9.92 7.10
N GLY A 205 2.28 10.85 7.30
CA GLY A 205 1.05 10.64 8.07
C GLY A 205 -0.06 9.82 7.38
N GLY A 206 0.18 9.36 6.15
CA GLY A 206 -0.80 8.61 5.35
C GLY A 206 -2.05 9.41 4.99
N LEU A 207 -3.04 8.76 4.38
CA LEU A 207 -4.22 9.45 3.82
C LEU A 207 -5.15 10.08 4.86
N LYS A 208 -5.04 9.68 6.14
CA LYS A 208 -5.78 10.33 7.23
C LYS A 208 -5.39 11.80 7.44
N MET A 209 -4.15 12.15 7.09
CA MET A 209 -3.66 13.52 7.21
C MET A 209 -4.32 14.47 6.19
N VAL A 210 -4.88 13.95 5.09
CA VAL A 210 -5.40 14.76 3.96
C VAL A 210 -6.47 15.77 4.37
N GLU A 211 -7.31 15.42 5.34
CA GLU A 211 -8.42 16.28 5.79
C GLU A 211 -8.08 17.14 7.01
N THR A 212 -6.87 17.01 7.56
CA THR A 212 -6.47 17.74 8.77
C THR A 212 -6.22 19.22 8.49
N THR A 213 -6.52 20.07 9.47
CA THR A 213 -6.18 21.50 9.41
C THR A 213 -4.69 21.71 9.18
N LEU A 214 -3.86 20.92 9.86
CA LEU A 214 -2.40 20.89 9.68
C LEU A 214 -1.98 20.85 8.21
N LEU A 215 -2.52 19.91 7.43
CA LEU A 215 -2.10 19.73 6.04
C LEU A 215 -2.63 20.84 5.13
N LYS A 216 -3.78 21.42 5.46
CA LYS A 216 -4.35 22.57 4.74
C LYS A 216 -3.48 23.81 4.92
N GLU A 217 -3.12 24.14 6.17
CA GLU A 217 -2.19 25.24 6.48
C GLU A 217 -0.82 25.00 5.82
N PHE A 218 -0.28 23.79 5.91
CA PHE A 218 0.98 23.43 5.26
C PHE A 218 0.94 23.61 3.73
N ALA A 219 -0.20 23.28 3.11
CA ALA A 219 -0.40 23.44 1.68
C ALA A 219 -0.41 24.91 1.23
N GLU A 220 -0.86 25.84 2.07
CA GLU A 220 -0.84 27.28 1.77
C GLU A 220 0.59 27.81 1.63
N PHE A 221 1.52 27.35 2.48
CA PHE A 221 2.93 27.76 2.41
C PHE A 221 3.71 27.08 1.29
N THR A 222 3.38 25.83 0.98
CA THR A 222 4.22 24.99 0.11
C THR A 222 3.64 24.76 -1.28
N GLY A 223 2.36 25.08 -1.49
CA GLY A 223 1.60 24.75 -2.67
C GLY A 223 1.33 23.24 -2.81
N TYR A 224 1.55 22.44 -1.76
CA TYR A 224 1.25 21.01 -1.75
C TYR A 224 -0.22 20.74 -2.11
N GLN A 225 -0.46 19.76 -2.98
CA GLN A 225 -1.81 19.29 -3.29
C GLN A 225 -1.87 17.79 -3.06
N ALA A 226 -2.70 17.37 -2.12
CA ALA A 226 -2.94 15.97 -1.82
C ALA A 226 -3.38 15.18 -3.07
N PRO A 227 -3.09 13.87 -3.12
CA PRO A 227 -3.47 13.07 -4.27
C PRO A 227 -5.00 12.92 -4.37
N PRO A 228 -5.56 12.73 -5.57
CA PRO A 228 -6.97 12.40 -5.73
C PRO A 228 -7.26 11.04 -5.08
N LEU A 229 -8.42 10.92 -4.44
CA LEU A 229 -8.80 9.76 -3.63
C LEU A 229 -10.05 9.09 -4.19
N MET A 230 -10.16 7.78 -3.97
CA MET A 230 -11.35 6.97 -4.21
C MET A 230 -11.88 6.39 -2.90
N PRO A 231 -13.20 6.34 -2.71
CA PRO A 231 -13.82 5.70 -1.55
C PRO A 231 -13.48 4.21 -1.49
N ALA A 232 -13.28 3.75 -0.26
CA ALA A 232 -12.97 2.37 0.07
C ALA A 232 -13.50 2.04 1.47
N SER A 233 -13.48 0.77 1.81
CA SER A 233 -13.79 0.31 3.16
C SER A 233 -12.84 -0.78 3.60
N VAL A 234 -12.68 -0.91 4.92
CA VAL A 234 -11.98 -2.04 5.52
C VAL A 234 -12.67 -2.46 6.80
N THR A 235 -12.77 -3.77 7.03
CA THR A 235 -13.23 -4.32 8.30
C THR A 235 -12.71 -5.73 8.51
N GLU A 236 -12.64 -6.14 9.77
CA GLU A 236 -12.26 -7.47 10.19
C GLU A 236 -13.50 -8.19 10.75
N ILE A 237 -13.70 -9.43 10.30
CA ILE A 237 -14.90 -10.23 10.54
C ILE A 237 -14.48 -11.54 11.22
N ASP A 238 -15.17 -11.88 12.31
CA ASP A 238 -15.06 -13.19 12.96
C ASP A 238 -15.87 -14.22 12.17
N THR A 239 -15.20 -15.25 11.66
CA THR A 239 -15.82 -16.33 10.87
C THR A 239 -15.97 -17.64 11.65
N SER A 240 -15.69 -17.65 12.96
CA SER A 240 -15.78 -18.87 13.81
C SER A 240 -17.17 -19.48 13.89
N LYS A 241 -18.22 -18.70 13.59
CA LYS A 241 -19.62 -19.15 13.56
C LYS A 241 -20.13 -19.45 12.15
N ALA A 242 -19.26 -19.44 11.15
CA ALA A 242 -19.64 -19.78 9.78
C ALA A 242 -20.02 -21.26 9.67
N LYS A 243 -21.11 -21.54 8.94
CA LYS A 243 -21.54 -22.92 8.63
C LYS A 243 -20.63 -23.56 7.59
N VAL A 244 -20.15 -22.74 6.66
CA VAL A 244 -19.17 -23.11 5.63
C VAL A 244 -18.10 -22.02 5.62
N ASN A 245 -16.84 -22.40 5.75
CA ASN A 245 -15.70 -21.51 5.54
C ASN A 245 -14.58 -22.27 4.82
N ILE A 246 -14.57 -22.19 3.49
CA ILE A 246 -13.52 -22.79 2.66
C ILE A 246 -12.54 -21.75 2.14
N THR A 247 -12.46 -20.59 2.81
CA THR A 247 -11.66 -19.46 2.35
C THR A 247 -10.17 -19.58 2.68
N ASN A 248 -9.79 -20.62 3.43
CA ASN A 248 -8.42 -20.90 3.84
C ASN A 248 -7.49 -20.90 2.62
N ASP A 249 -6.31 -20.29 2.77
CA ASP A 249 -5.25 -20.17 1.76
C ASP A 249 -5.58 -19.50 0.42
N LYS A 250 -6.77 -18.89 0.28
CA LYS A 250 -7.17 -18.10 -0.89
C LYS A 250 -7.55 -16.67 -0.54
N LEU A 251 -7.30 -15.76 -1.48
CA LEU A 251 -7.87 -14.43 -1.47
C LEU A 251 -9.04 -14.38 -2.46
N TYR A 252 -10.18 -13.85 -2.03
CA TYR A 252 -11.36 -13.73 -2.88
C TYR A 252 -11.45 -12.33 -3.44
N VAL A 253 -11.76 -12.25 -4.73
CA VAL A 253 -12.06 -11.00 -5.43
C VAL A 253 -13.51 -11.08 -5.87
N LEU A 254 -14.39 -10.34 -5.19
CA LEU A 254 -15.80 -10.26 -5.52
C LEU A 254 -16.00 -9.01 -6.37
N ASP A 255 -16.29 -9.20 -7.65
CA ASP A 255 -16.43 -8.13 -8.62
C ASP A 255 -17.90 -7.81 -8.85
N ASN A 256 -18.27 -6.59 -8.47
CA ASN A 256 -19.57 -5.98 -8.75
C ASN A 256 -20.77 -6.83 -8.28
N ILE A 257 -20.59 -7.60 -7.21
CA ILE A 257 -21.69 -8.16 -6.42
C ILE A 257 -22.44 -7.03 -5.73
N ILE A 258 -21.68 -6.11 -5.12
CA ILE A 258 -22.16 -4.77 -4.78
C ILE A 258 -21.85 -3.86 -5.97
N THR A 259 -22.88 -3.28 -6.58
CA THR A 259 -22.72 -2.42 -7.75
C THR A 259 -21.73 -1.28 -7.47
N GLY A 260 -20.73 -1.13 -8.33
CA GLY A 260 -19.69 -0.10 -8.24
C GLY A 260 -18.54 -0.44 -7.30
N ALA A 261 -18.53 -1.63 -6.69
CA ALA A 261 -17.48 -2.07 -5.77
C ALA A 261 -16.73 -3.29 -6.30
N VAL A 262 -15.41 -3.29 -6.10
CA VAL A 262 -14.57 -4.49 -6.12
C VAL A 262 -14.18 -4.81 -4.68
N ILE A 263 -14.45 -6.02 -4.22
CA ILE A 263 -14.29 -6.41 -2.82
C ILE A 263 -13.23 -7.52 -2.72
N GLY A 264 -12.22 -7.28 -1.89
CA GLY A 264 -11.21 -8.28 -1.52
C GLY A 264 -11.55 -8.92 -0.18
N LEU A 265 -11.53 -10.24 -0.10
CA LEU A 265 -11.59 -10.99 1.16
C LEU A 265 -10.26 -11.71 1.38
N VAL A 266 -9.59 -11.39 2.48
CA VAL A 266 -8.28 -11.95 2.85
C VAL A 266 -8.43 -12.76 4.11
N SER A 267 -8.30 -14.09 4.01
CA SER A 267 -8.28 -14.99 5.17
C SER A 267 -7.10 -14.64 6.09
N LYS A 268 -7.36 -14.68 7.41
CA LYS A 268 -6.42 -14.38 8.51
C LYS A 268 -6.40 -15.53 9.50
N GLY A 269 -6.00 -16.70 9.03
CA GLY A 269 -6.13 -17.95 9.75
C GLY A 269 -7.55 -18.51 9.62
N GLU A 270 -7.93 -19.40 10.53
CA GLU A 270 -9.16 -20.20 10.40
C GLU A 270 -10.45 -19.38 10.63
N ASN A 271 -10.39 -18.43 11.57
CA ASN A 271 -11.59 -17.79 12.12
C ASN A 271 -11.68 -16.29 11.86
N TRP A 272 -10.83 -15.75 10.99
CA TRP A 272 -10.80 -14.32 10.72
C TRP A 272 -10.69 -14.02 9.23
N LEU A 273 -11.39 -12.95 8.84
CA LEU A 273 -11.39 -12.43 7.48
C LEU A 273 -11.20 -10.92 7.53
N THR A 274 -10.31 -10.39 6.69
CA THR A 274 -10.29 -8.96 6.39
C THR A 274 -11.02 -8.72 5.08
N LEU A 275 -12.05 -7.88 5.13
CA LEU A 275 -12.74 -7.38 3.95
C LEU A 275 -12.21 -6.00 3.60
N THR A 276 -11.91 -5.78 2.32
CA THR A 276 -11.61 -4.47 1.75
C THR A 276 -12.50 -4.18 0.55
N SER A 277 -12.87 -2.93 0.32
CA SER A 277 -13.55 -2.51 -0.92
C SER A 277 -12.80 -1.41 -1.65
N LEU A 278 -13.02 -1.33 -2.96
CA LEU A 278 -12.58 -0.26 -3.84
C LEU A 278 -13.78 0.27 -4.62
N GLY A 279 -13.89 1.59 -4.75
CA GLY A 279 -14.93 2.27 -5.55
C GLY A 279 -16.20 2.62 -4.78
N LYS A 280 -16.42 2.01 -3.60
CA LYS A 280 -17.58 2.27 -2.75
C LYS A 280 -17.22 2.14 -1.27
N GLU A 281 -17.72 3.06 -0.44
CA GLU A 281 -17.77 2.86 1.01
C GLU A 281 -18.96 1.94 1.33
N LEU A 282 -18.68 0.83 2.01
CA LEU A 282 -19.69 -0.14 2.39
C LEU A 282 -20.28 0.19 3.77
N ASN A 283 -21.56 -0.14 3.96
CA ASN A 283 -22.22 -0.16 5.26
C ASN A 283 -22.51 -1.61 5.71
N LYS A 284 -23.22 -1.78 6.84
CA LYS A 284 -23.54 -3.11 7.39
C LYS A 284 -24.51 -3.88 6.49
N GLU A 285 -25.46 -3.17 5.89
CA GLU A 285 -26.49 -3.70 5.00
C GLU A 285 -25.87 -4.24 3.70
N ASP A 286 -24.88 -3.52 3.15
CA ASP A 286 -24.08 -3.96 2.01
C ASP A 286 -23.38 -5.30 2.33
N LEU A 287 -22.85 -5.47 3.55
CA LEU A 287 -22.21 -6.72 3.95
C LEU A 287 -23.21 -7.86 4.07
N ASP A 288 -24.35 -7.65 4.72
CA ASP A 288 -25.36 -8.69 4.86
C ASP A 288 -25.91 -9.11 3.49
N TYR A 289 -26.11 -8.16 2.57
CA TYR A 289 -26.45 -8.45 1.18
C TYR A 289 -25.34 -9.27 0.48
N LEU A 290 -24.09 -8.82 0.56
CA LEU A 290 -22.94 -9.47 -0.08
C LEU A 290 -22.83 -10.95 0.30
N PHE A 291 -22.92 -11.25 1.60
CA PHE A 291 -22.77 -12.61 2.13
C PHE A 291 -24.05 -13.45 2.01
N SER A 292 -25.20 -12.82 1.75
CA SER A 292 -26.41 -13.54 1.32
C SER A 292 -26.35 -14.00 -0.14
N HIS A 293 -25.43 -13.45 -0.95
CA HIS A 293 -25.36 -13.74 -2.38
C HIS A 293 -25.00 -15.22 -2.63
N PRO A 294 -25.72 -15.94 -3.50
CA PRO A 294 -25.54 -17.39 -3.69
C PRO A 294 -24.10 -17.82 -4.01
N GLU A 295 -23.41 -17.07 -4.89
CA GLU A 295 -22.01 -17.38 -5.23
C GLU A 295 -21.03 -17.14 -4.07
N VAL A 296 -21.30 -16.16 -3.20
CA VAL A 296 -20.43 -15.88 -2.03
C VAL A 296 -20.67 -16.94 -0.95
N LYS A 297 -21.94 -17.30 -0.73
CA LYS A 297 -22.37 -18.30 0.25
C LYS A 297 -21.77 -19.69 0.02
N LYS A 298 -21.47 -20.05 -1.23
CA LYS A 298 -20.73 -21.29 -1.57
C LYS A 298 -19.34 -21.37 -0.93
N HIS A 299 -18.73 -20.21 -0.66
CA HIS A 299 -17.38 -20.10 -0.13
C HIS A 299 -17.35 -19.74 1.35
N LEU A 300 -18.26 -18.87 1.78
CA LEU A 300 -18.44 -18.47 3.17
C LEU A 300 -19.94 -18.28 3.48
N ASP A 301 -20.51 -19.24 4.23
CA ASP A 301 -21.90 -19.17 4.71
C ASP A 301 -21.93 -18.69 6.15
N LEU A 302 -22.11 -17.38 6.32
CA LEU A 302 -22.29 -16.72 7.61
C LEU A 302 -23.40 -15.65 7.47
N PRO A 303 -24.66 -16.00 7.70
CA PRO A 303 -25.77 -15.05 7.59
C PRO A 303 -25.67 -13.98 8.69
N TYR A 304 -26.10 -12.76 8.38
CA TYR A 304 -26.00 -11.58 9.25
C TYR A 304 -24.57 -11.28 9.69
N ILE A 305 -23.65 -11.31 8.71
CA ILE A 305 -22.22 -11.13 8.94
C ILE A 305 -21.90 -9.82 9.66
N SER A 306 -22.74 -8.79 9.49
CA SER A 306 -22.60 -7.49 10.14
C SER A 306 -22.62 -7.56 11.68
N LYS A 307 -23.13 -8.64 12.27
CA LYS A 307 -23.10 -8.91 13.72
C LYS A 307 -21.74 -9.42 14.21
N TYR A 308 -20.90 -9.90 13.31
CA TYR A 308 -19.59 -10.48 13.60
C TYR A 308 -18.43 -9.54 13.26
N LEU A 309 -18.73 -8.26 13.02
CA LEU A 309 -17.70 -7.23 12.81
C LEU A 309 -16.94 -6.97 14.10
N ARG A 310 -15.61 -7.05 14.04
CA ARG A 310 -14.78 -6.88 15.23
C ARG A 310 -14.99 -5.54 15.92
N CYS A 311 -14.86 -4.46 15.17
CA CYS A 311 -14.99 -3.11 15.72
C CYS A 311 -16.45 -2.64 15.78
N GLY A 312 -17.41 -3.51 15.44
CA GLY A 312 -18.81 -3.13 15.28
C GLY A 312 -19.09 -2.15 14.13
N ILE A 313 -18.07 -1.80 13.34
CA ILE A 313 -18.13 -0.81 12.26
C ILE A 313 -17.47 -1.31 10.97
N VAL A 314 -17.91 -0.73 9.85
CA VAL A 314 -17.19 -0.79 8.58
C VAL A 314 -16.38 0.50 8.46
N CYS A 315 -15.05 0.42 8.50
CA CYS A 315 -14.23 1.63 8.49
C CYS A 315 -14.27 2.29 7.11
N ARG A 316 -14.49 3.60 7.07
CA ARG A 316 -14.31 4.42 5.87
C ARG A 316 -12.82 4.57 5.58
N ALA A 317 -12.40 3.99 4.47
CA ALA A 317 -11.03 4.03 3.99
C ALA A 317 -10.96 4.80 2.68
N ARG A 318 -9.75 5.15 2.25
CA ARG A 318 -9.50 5.84 0.99
C ARG A 318 -8.27 5.23 0.35
N VAL A 319 -8.21 5.31 -0.97
CA VAL A 319 -7.04 4.91 -1.77
C VAL A 319 -6.74 6.04 -2.75
N TYR A 320 -5.46 6.40 -2.91
CA TYR A 320 -5.08 7.38 -3.93
C TYR A 320 -5.28 6.80 -5.32
N THR A 321 -5.73 7.62 -6.27
CA THR A 321 -5.95 7.22 -7.68
C THR A 321 -4.98 7.91 -8.64
N GLY A 322 -4.13 8.78 -8.12
CA GLY A 322 -3.19 9.56 -8.91
C GLY A 322 -2.20 10.30 -8.03
N PRO A 323 -1.27 11.03 -8.65
CA PRO A 323 -0.18 11.68 -7.96
C PRO A 323 -0.63 12.93 -7.20
N ALA A 324 0.03 13.20 -6.08
CA ALA A 324 0.04 14.52 -5.46
C ALA A 324 0.82 15.52 -6.32
N LYS A 325 0.59 16.82 -6.11
CA LYS A 325 1.41 17.89 -6.71
C LYS A 325 2.21 18.60 -5.63
N ASN A 326 3.39 19.10 -6.01
CA ASN A 326 4.30 19.83 -5.13
C ASN A 326 4.54 19.10 -3.79
N PHE A 327 4.75 17.78 -3.83
CA PHE A 327 4.91 16.91 -2.65
C PHE A 327 6.34 16.85 -2.11
N TYR A 328 7.17 17.82 -2.52
CA TYR A 328 8.54 18.02 -2.05
C TYR A 328 8.94 19.46 -2.33
N GLY A 329 9.89 19.97 -1.56
CA GLY A 329 10.44 21.30 -1.71
C GLY A 329 11.77 21.43 -0.99
N ASP A 330 12.20 22.67 -0.75
CA ASP A 330 13.43 22.90 0.00
C ASP A 330 13.23 22.47 1.46
N ASN A 331 14.08 21.56 1.92
CA ASN A 331 14.10 21.04 3.28
C ASN A 331 12.85 20.24 3.69
N TRP A 332 12.06 19.73 2.74
CA TRP A 332 10.96 18.84 3.08
C TRP A 332 10.54 17.89 1.94
N ALA A 333 9.92 16.76 2.31
CA ALA A 333 9.26 15.86 1.36
C ALA A 333 8.07 15.11 1.99
N ALA A 334 7.04 14.85 1.20
CA ALA A 334 5.99 13.89 1.55
C ALA A 334 6.31 12.51 0.95
N ILE A 335 6.11 11.45 1.72
CA ILE A 335 6.36 10.06 1.34
C ILE A 335 5.17 9.15 1.69
N GLY A 336 5.22 7.90 1.24
CA GLY A 336 4.10 6.96 1.38
C GLY A 336 2.86 7.46 0.63
N ASP A 337 1.67 7.14 1.12
CA ASP A 337 0.42 7.47 0.42
C ASP A 337 0.22 8.96 0.13
N LEU A 338 0.88 9.86 0.89
CA LEU A 338 0.76 11.30 0.70
C LEU A 338 1.38 11.80 -0.62
N ASN A 339 2.36 11.09 -1.18
CA ASN A 339 2.89 11.49 -2.49
C ASN A 339 1.96 11.07 -3.66
N GLY A 340 1.01 10.15 -3.44
CA GLY A 340 0.15 9.59 -4.49
C GLY A 340 0.88 8.79 -5.57
N TYR A 341 2.15 8.46 -5.34
CA TYR A 341 2.97 7.63 -6.21
C TYR A 341 3.19 6.26 -5.60
N GLY A 342 2.74 5.27 -6.35
CA GLY A 342 2.97 3.86 -6.15
C GLY A 342 2.35 3.14 -7.32
N ARG A 343 2.20 1.82 -7.24
CA ARG A 343 1.40 1.11 -8.24
C ARG A 343 -0.04 1.25 -7.77
N VAL A 344 -0.82 2.10 -8.43
CA VAL A 344 -2.19 2.39 -7.97
C VAL A 344 -2.96 1.07 -7.78
N LEU A 345 -3.76 0.93 -6.73
CA LEU A 345 -4.51 -0.30 -6.39
C LEU A 345 -3.66 -1.57 -6.18
N LYS A 346 -2.32 -1.48 -6.16
CA LYS A 346 -1.38 -2.60 -6.01
C LYS A 346 -0.27 -2.25 -5.01
N ASP A 347 -0.08 -3.08 -4.00
CA ASP A 347 1.16 -3.10 -3.21
C ASP A 347 1.58 -1.74 -2.61
N GLY A 348 0.77 -1.23 -1.68
CA GLY A 348 1.05 0.01 -0.95
C GLY A 348 2.29 -0.06 -0.04
N TYR A 349 2.67 -1.26 0.41
CA TYR A 349 3.91 -1.48 1.16
C TYR A 349 5.11 -1.10 0.29
N GLN A 350 5.20 -1.63 -0.92
CA GLN A 350 6.29 -1.31 -1.83
C GLN A 350 6.38 0.19 -2.16
N ALA A 351 5.25 0.86 -2.34
CA ALA A 351 5.21 2.31 -2.60
C ALA A 351 5.77 3.12 -1.41
N SER A 352 5.41 2.72 -0.19
CA SER A 352 5.92 3.32 1.04
C SER A 352 7.42 3.14 1.20
N LEU A 353 7.93 1.94 0.93
CA LEU A 353 9.35 1.62 0.98
C LEU A 353 10.14 2.37 -0.09
N LEU A 354 9.65 2.39 -1.34
CA LEU A 354 10.32 3.11 -2.43
C LEU A 354 10.52 4.59 -2.11
N SER A 355 9.46 5.29 -1.72
CA SER A 355 9.53 6.73 -1.43
C SER A 355 10.42 7.03 -0.22
N ALA A 356 10.34 6.21 0.83
CA ALA A 356 11.24 6.31 1.99
C ALA A 356 12.71 6.17 1.60
N LYS A 357 13.06 5.15 0.79
CA LYS A 357 14.41 4.93 0.30
C LYS A 357 14.92 6.11 -0.53
N LEU A 358 14.14 6.55 -1.52
CA LEU A 358 14.55 7.59 -2.46
C LEU A 358 14.83 8.92 -1.75
N VAL A 359 14.01 9.31 -0.78
CA VAL A 359 14.22 10.55 -0.03
C VAL A 359 15.43 10.42 0.89
N ALA A 360 15.56 9.33 1.64
CA ALA A 360 16.70 9.11 2.54
C ALA A 360 18.05 9.10 1.79
N ASP A 361 18.12 8.36 0.67
CA ASP A 361 19.30 8.33 -0.18
C ASP A 361 19.63 9.74 -0.71
N ASN A 362 18.63 10.47 -1.20
CA ASN A 362 18.84 11.80 -1.78
C ASN A 362 19.37 12.82 -0.76
N ILE A 363 18.82 12.88 0.45
CA ILE A 363 19.24 13.89 1.43
C ILE A 363 20.65 13.63 1.95
N VAL A 364 21.05 12.35 2.08
CA VAL A 364 22.41 11.99 2.51
C VAL A 364 23.44 12.28 1.41
N TYR A 365 23.13 11.91 0.16
CA TYR A 365 24.11 11.88 -0.93
C TYR A 365 24.12 13.09 -1.85
N THR A 366 22.99 13.80 -2.01
CA THR A 366 22.86 14.87 -3.00
C THR A 366 22.50 16.20 -2.38
N GLY A 367 21.35 16.26 -1.70
CA GLY A 367 20.90 17.47 -1.04
C GLY A 367 19.46 17.49 -0.55
N THR A 368 19.20 18.36 0.42
CA THR A 368 17.87 18.66 0.97
C THR A 368 17.06 19.64 0.13
N ASP A 369 17.66 20.23 -0.90
CA ASP A 369 17.03 21.21 -1.77
C ASP A 369 16.04 20.58 -2.78
N LYS A 370 15.10 21.40 -3.24
CA LYS A 370 14.05 21.00 -4.19
C LYS A 370 14.62 20.42 -5.48
N GLN A 371 15.75 20.92 -5.97
CA GLN A 371 16.33 20.45 -7.24
C GLN A 371 16.95 19.05 -7.10
N SER A 372 17.60 18.78 -5.97
CA SER A 372 18.09 17.45 -5.62
C SER A 372 16.95 16.44 -5.51
N LEU A 373 15.89 16.78 -4.76
CA LEU A 373 14.67 15.96 -4.64
C LEU A 373 13.96 15.77 -5.98
N HIS A 374 13.92 16.79 -6.84
CA HIS A 374 13.35 16.63 -8.18
C HIS A 374 14.06 15.52 -8.95
N ARG A 375 15.40 15.55 -8.97
CA ARG A 375 16.22 14.63 -9.77
C ARG A 375 16.20 13.20 -9.24
N ASN A 376 16.32 13.03 -7.92
CA ASN A 376 16.53 11.71 -7.32
C ASN A 376 15.28 11.11 -6.67
N TYR A 377 14.25 11.92 -6.36
CA TYR A 377 12.98 11.40 -5.84
C TYR A 377 11.87 11.48 -6.89
N PHE A 378 11.51 12.68 -7.36
CA PHE A 378 10.37 12.87 -8.26
C PHE A 378 10.52 12.12 -9.59
N LEU A 379 11.64 12.29 -10.31
CA LEU A 379 11.83 11.64 -11.61
C LEU A 379 11.83 10.10 -11.54
N HIS A 380 12.12 9.52 -10.37
CA HIS A 380 12.04 8.08 -10.18
C HIS A 380 10.60 7.62 -10.00
N VAL A 381 9.82 8.32 -9.17
CA VAL A 381 8.41 7.97 -8.94
C VAL A 381 7.50 8.33 -10.11
N ASP A 382 7.81 9.39 -10.88
CA ASP A 382 7.01 9.84 -12.03
C ASP A 382 6.96 8.81 -13.17
N ARG A 383 7.93 7.89 -13.24
CA ARG A 383 7.92 6.78 -14.21
C ARG A 383 6.68 5.89 -14.07
N LEU A 384 6.05 5.87 -12.89
CA LEU A 384 4.82 5.11 -12.64
C LEU A 384 3.56 5.82 -13.14
N ARG A 385 3.63 7.12 -13.46
CA ARG A 385 2.46 7.96 -13.77
C ARG A 385 1.64 7.41 -14.93
N LEU A 386 2.28 7.04 -16.04
CA LEU A 386 1.57 6.54 -17.22
C LEU A 386 0.96 5.16 -16.96
N ASP A 387 1.70 4.27 -16.29
CA ASP A 387 1.20 2.93 -15.97
C ASP A 387 0.00 2.99 -15.01
N ASN A 388 0.02 3.91 -14.03
CA ASN A 388 -1.12 4.14 -13.14
C ASN A 388 -2.34 4.69 -13.87
N LYS A 389 -2.16 5.57 -14.86
CA LYS A 389 -3.29 6.02 -15.71
C LYS A 389 -3.94 4.85 -16.44
N ILE A 390 -3.14 3.92 -16.97
CA ILE A 390 -3.65 2.68 -17.58
C ILE A 390 -4.39 1.85 -16.53
N GLY A 391 -3.85 1.71 -15.32
CA GLY A 391 -4.49 0.99 -14.22
C GLY A 391 -5.86 1.55 -13.86
N MET A 392 -5.98 2.87 -13.72
CA MET A 392 -7.27 3.52 -13.43
C MET A 392 -8.26 3.44 -14.59
N LEU A 393 -7.77 3.45 -15.84
CA LEU A 393 -8.61 3.19 -17.01
C LEU A 393 -9.16 1.76 -17.00
N LEU A 394 -8.31 0.77 -16.72
CA LEU A 394 -8.72 -0.64 -16.60
C LEU A 394 -9.75 -0.83 -15.47
N PHE A 395 -9.53 -0.20 -14.32
CA PHE A 395 -10.47 -0.24 -13.21
C PHE A 395 -11.83 0.37 -13.59
N SER A 396 -11.82 1.53 -14.25
CA SER A 396 -13.03 2.21 -14.70
C SER A 396 -13.77 1.41 -15.77
N ALA A 397 -13.03 0.78 -16.70
CA ALA A 397 -13.60 -0.11 -17.70
C ALA A 397 -14.21 -1.35 -17.04
N ASN A 398 -13.53 -1.97 -16.08
CA ASN A 398 -14.05 -3.11 -15.32
C ASN A 398 -15.37 -2.76 -14.63
N ASN A 399 -15.40 -1.67 -13.86
CA ASN A 399 -16.61 -1.26 -13.13
C ASN A 399 -17.82 -0.97 -14.05
N LYS A 400 -17.59 -0.59 -15.31
CA LYS A 400 -18.67 -0.43 -16.30
C LYS A 400 -19.09 -1.77 -16.89
N LEU A 401 -18.12 -2.58 -17.31
CA LEU A 401 -18.38 -3.87 -17.97
C LEU A 401 -18.98 -4.91 -17.00
N SER A 402 -18.56 -4.94 -15.75
CA SER A 402 -18.99 -5.90 -14.73
C SER A 402 -20.45 -5.70 -14.27
N GLN A 403 -21.09 -4.59 -14.67
CA GLN A 403 -22.53 -4.40 -14.54
C GLN A 403 -23.32 -5.24 -15.54
N SER A 404 -22.70 -5.65 -16.65
CA SER A 404 -23.34 -6.49 -17.65
C SER A 404 -23.34 -7.96 -17.23
N LYS A 405 -24.54 -8.52 -17.04
CA LYS A 405 -24.77 -9.95 -16.82
C LYS A 405 -24.19 -10.82 -17.93
N ILE A 406 -24.13 -10.31 -19.16
CA ILE A 406 -23.61 -11.03 -20.33
C ILE A 406 -22.08 -11.08 -20.26
N PHE A 407 -21.44 -9.93 -20.00
CA PHE A 407 -19.99 -9.85 -19.81
C PHE A 407 -19.53 -10.77 -18.69
N ASN A 408 -20.17 -10.71 -17.52
CA ASN A 408 -19.81 -11.54 -16.36
C ASN A 408 -19.85 -13.04 -16.66
N ARG A 409 -20.88 -13.48 -17.41
CA ARG A 409 -21.02 -14.88 -17.82
C ARG A 409 -19.91 -15.29 -18.79
N TYR A 410 -19.61 -14.46 -19.79
CA TYR A 410 -18.56 -14.77 -20.75
C TYR A 410 -17.17 -14.74 -20.12
N PHE A 411 -16.90 -13.79 -19.22
CA PHE A 411 -15.63 -13.68 -18.54
C PHE A 411 -15.31 -14.95 -17.73
N VAL A 412 -16.27 -15.43 -16.93
CA VAL A 412 -16.13 -16.68 -16.17
C VAL A 412 -15.98 -17.89 -17.09
N LYS A 413 -16.80 -18.00 -18.14
CA LYS A 413 -16.69 -19.12 -19.11
C LYS A 413 -15.35 -19.14 -19.83
N SER A 414 -14.86 -17.98 -20.27
CA SER A 414 -13.56 -17.86 -20.93
C SER A 414 -12.42 -18.32 -20.00
N ALA A 415 -12.46 -17.91 -18.73
CA ALA A 415 -11.51 -18.39 -17.73
C ALA A 415 -11.61 -19.91 -17.54
N GLN A 416 -12.81 -20.47 -17.37
CA GLN A 416 -12.99 -21.92 -17.20
C GLN A 416 -12.46 -22.73 -18.40
N ILE A 417 -12.65 -22.22 -19.63
CA ILE A 417 -12.08 -22.83 -20.85
C ILE A 417 -10.54 -22.79 -20.82
N GLU A 418 -9.93 -21.69 -20.37
CA GLU A 418 -8.47 -21.61 -20.22
C GLU A 418 -7.94 -22.68 -19.25
N ILE A 419 -8.60 -22.88 -18.10
CA ILE A 419 -8.21 -23.91 -17.11
C ILE A 419 -8.33 -25.32 -17.70
N GLY A 420 -9.42 -25.59 -18.43
CA GLY A 420 -9.64 -26.89 -19.07
C GLY A 420 -8.53 -27.28 -20.05
N LYS A 421 -7.87 -26.28 -20.66
CA LYS A 421 -6.73 -26.49 -21.57
C LYS A 421 -5.38 -26.49 -20.86
N ASN A 422 -5.24 -25.70 -19.79
CA ASN A 422 -4.01 -25.57 -19.04
C ASN A 422 -4.33 -25.30 -17.56
N LYS A 423 -3.81 -26.13 -16.64
CA LYS A 423 -4.01 -25.94 -15.19
C LYS A 423 -3.50 -24.59 -14.64
N TYR A 424 -2.58 -23.92 -15.35
CA TYR A 424 -2.10 -22.58 -14.99
C TYR A 424 -2.93 -21.45 -15.65
N GLY A 425 -3.87 -21.80 -16.53
CA GLY A 425 -4.71 -20.89 -17.29
C GLY A 425 -4.03 -20.31 -18.54
N GLY A 426 -4.60 -19.22 -19.05
CA GLY A 426 -4.11 -18.47 -20.20
C GLY A 426 -4.04 -16.97 -19.92
N SER A 427 -4.40 -16.17 -20.91
CA SER A 427 -4.35 -14.71 -20.85
C SER A 427 -5.19 -14.09 -19.72
N VAL A 428 -6.41 -14.60 -19.50
CA VAL A 428 -7.30 -14.09 -18.44
C VAL A 428 -6.71 -14.37 -17.07
N HIS A 429 -6.24 -15.61 -16.86
CA HIS A 429 -5.59 -16.00 -15.61
C HIS A 429 -4.34 -15.18 -15.34
N SER A 430 -3.48 -15.00 -16.35
CA SER A 430 -2.26 -14.20 -16.23
C SER A 430 -2.57 -12.74 -15.89
N ALA A 431 -3.56 -12.14 -16.56
CA ALA A 431 -3.96 -10.75 -16.29
C ALA A 431 -4.46 -10.54 -14.85
N ILE A 432 -5.35 -11.42 -14.35
CA ILE A 432 -5.89 -11.29 -12.99
C ILE A 432 -4.83 -11.65 -11.95
N ARG A 433 -4.04 -12.69 -12.19
CA ARG A 433 -2.90 -13.04 -11.34
C ARG A 433 -1.97 -11.85 -11.15
N ALA A 434 -1.55 -11.23 -12.24
CA ALA A 434 -0.65 -10.08 -12.21
C ALA A 434 -1.29 -8.83 -11.57
N LEU A 435 -2.62 -8.69 -11.64
CA LEU A 435 -3.33 -7.65 -10.92
C LEU A 435 -3.27 -7.89 -9.41
N MET A 436 -3.42 -9.14 -8.95
CA MET A 436 -3.49 -9.50 -7.54
C MET A 436 -2.11 -9.65 -6.86
N THR A 437 -1.12 -10.20 -7.55
CA THR A 437 0.27 -10.31 -7.05
C THR A 437 1.01 -8.98 -7.18
N GLY A 438 0.52 -8.11 -8.07
CA GLY A 438 1.18 -6.90 -8.50
C GLY A 438 2.47 -7.14 -9.29
N GLU A 439 2.72 -8.34 -9.82
CA GLU A 439 4.01 -8.64 -10.44
C GLU A 439 4.26 -7.88 -11.75
N LEU A 440 3.21 -7.51 -12.51
CA LEU A 440 3.35 -6.82 -13.80
C LEU A 440 2.87 -5.35 -13.80
N PRO A 441 3.47 -4.51 -14.67
CA PRO A 441 2.91 -3.22 -15.06
C PRO A 441 1.51 -3.36 -15.67
N TYR A 442 0.65 -2.36 -15.47
CA TYR A 442 -0.70 -2.31 -16.01
C TYR A 442 -0.76 -2.37 -17.53
N LYS A 443 0.22 -1.79 -18.25
CA LYS A 443 0.27 -1.90 -19.72
C LYS A 443 0.31 -3.36 -20.20
N TRP A 444 0.98 -4.25 -19.47
CA TRP A 444 1.04 -5.67 -19.81
C TRP A 444 -0.23 -6.41 -19.41
N ILE A 445 -0.84 -6.03 -18.29
CA ILE A 445 -2.17 -6.53 -17.90
C ILE A 445 -3.22 -6.17 -18.97
N ALA A 446 -3.18 -4.94 -19.50
CA ALA A 446 -4.05 -4.51 -20.60
C ALA A 446 -3.81 -5.36 -21.86
N PHE A 447 -2.53 -5.56 -22.24
CA PHE A 447 -2.16 -6.38 -23.38
C PHE A 447 -2.66 -7.84 -23.25
N LEU A 448 -2.50 -8.45 -22.08
CA LEU A 448 -2.98 -9.81 -21.81
C LEU A 448 -4.50 -9.92 -21.97
N ASN A 449 -5.26 -8.95 -21.48
CA ASN A 449 -6.71 -8.90 -21.68
C ASN A 449 -7.11 -8.80 -23.16
N LEU A 450 -6.32 -8.10 -23.99
CA LEU A 450 -6.59 -7.99 -25.43
C LEU A 450 -6.31 -9.30 -26.18
N LEU A 451 -5.31 -10.09 -25.78
CA LEU A 451 -5.01 -11.39 -26.39
C LEU A 451 -6.17 -12.39 -26.24
N CYS A 452 -6.90 -12.33 -25.13
CA CYS A 452 -8.07 -13.18 -24.90
C CYS A 452 -9.16 -12.98 -25.97
N ASN A 453 -9.39 -11.74 -26.43
CA ASN A 453 -10.43 -11.42 -27.40
C ASN A 453 -10.18 -12.06 -28.78
N ASN A 454 -8.92 -12.27 -29.16
CA ASN A 454 -8.60 -12.94 -30.42
C ASN A 454 -8.84 -14.45 -30.37
N TYR A 455 -8.72 -15.07 -29.19
CA TYR A 455 -8.94 -16.50 -29.01
C TYR A 455 -10.43 -16.89 -29.00
N CYS A 456 -11.31 -16.02 -28.50
CA CYS A 456 -12.76 -16.22 -28.57
C CYS A 456 -13.32 -16.07 -30.00
N LYS A 457 -12.65 -15.29 -30.87
CA LYS A 457 -13.05 -15.17 -32.28
C LYS A 457 -12.68 -16.40 -33.12
N SER A 458 -11.60 -17.11 -32.79
CA SER A 458 -11.16 -18.29 -33.56
C SER A 458 -11.95 -19.56 -33.25
N ASN A 459 -12.59 -19.67 -32.08
CA ASN A 459 -13.46 -20.80 -31.69
C ASN A 459 -14.95 -20.55 -31.99
N LYS A 460 -15.28 -19.55 -32.82
CA LYS A 460 -16.62 -19.34 -33.38
C LYS A 460 -16.77 -19.91 -34.81
N ARG A 461 -15.82 -20.72 -35.26
CA ARG A 461 -15.93 -21.53 -36.48
C ARG A 461 -16.04 -22.99 -36.11
#